data_AF-A0A9W7FZD6-F1
#
_entry.id   AF-A0A9W7FZD6-F1
#
_cell.length_a   1.000
_cell.length_b   1.000
_cell.length_c   1.000
_cell.angle_alpha   90.00
_cell.angle_beta   90.00
_cell.angle_gamma   90.00
#
_symmetry.space_group_name_H-M   'P 1'
#
loop_
_entity.id
_entity.type
_entity.pdbx_description
1 polymer ?
#
loop_
_entity_poly.entity_id
_entity_poly.type
_entity_poly.pdbx_seq_one_letter_code
_entity_poly.pdbx_strand_id
1 'polypeptide(L)'
;MPPSPHTKVALSAALGSITCILSYVFLRRTFKPKYIKNARLHPAPLAPHPRKPSSDPSRDAFRPKKLPPSIDYVIIGSGMGSLYTAALLSKAGYVCVVLEQHYVAGGCTHSFQDGAYEFDTGLHYVGRMEKYAALFDMVSTGSKVKWAKMGTEEDGYCYDEIKLGEDEPWKFRAGEANFIADLVKEFPEEEEGIREYVRLCKRANKKADLYFYGKLFPRPLQSFLNRFLNTEYFKYANTTTWDMVTSLMKSPETTQGRRLRALLCGQFGDYGLKPEDSSFLIQAGIVAHYMDGAFYPKGGSQGISKAIVPTVEAAGGRVLVACRAKGIVVDGSGRAVGVDVVAVDKSGRDKGEIIR
;
A
#
# COMPACT_ATOMS: atom_id res chain seq x y z
N MET A 1 -17.19 21.97 42.41
CA MET A 1 -17.59 22.55 41.10
C MET A 1 -16.90 21.78 39.99
N PRO A 2 -17.61 21.30 38.95
CA PRO A 2 -16.97 20.65 37.82
C PRO A 2 -16.11 21.66 37.03
N PRO A 3 -14.94 21.25 36.52
CA PRO A 3 -14.05 22.15 35.79
C PRO A 3 -14.72 22.66 34.51
N SER A 4 -14.47 23.93 34.18
CA SER A 4 -15.10 24.58 33.04
C SER A 4 -14.65 23.92 31.72
N PRO A 5 -15.44 24.05 30.64
CA PRO A 5 -15.10 23.47 29.33
C PRO A 5 -13.70 23.89 28.84
N HIS A 6 -13.30 25.13 29.14
CA HIS A 6 -11.97 25.66 28.80
C HIS A 6 -10.84 24.97 29.58
N THR A 7 -11.07 24.62 30.86
CA THR A 7 -10.08 23.89 31.66
C THR A 7 -9.88 22.46 31.16
N LYS A 8 -10.95 21.80 30.67
CA LYS A 8 -10.86 20.45 30.09
C LYS A 8 -10.07 20.43 28.77
N VAL A 9 -10.29 21.42 27.90
CA VAL A 9 -9.56 21.56 26.63
C VAL A 9 -8.07 21.85 26.88
N ALA A 10 -7.75 22.74 27.83
CA ALA A 10 -6.38 23.04 28.20
C ALA A 10 -5.66 21.82 28.82
N LEU A 11 -6.35 21.04 29.66
CA LEU A 11 -5.79 19.80 30.22
C LEU A 11 -5.53 18.75 29.14
N SER A 12 -6.45 18.57 28.19
CA SER A 12 -6.27 17.65 27.06
C SER A 12 -5.14 18.08 26.13
N ALA A 13 -4.97 19.38 25.87
CA ALA A 13 -3.87 19.92 25.09
C ALA A 13 -2.53 19.75 25.81
N ALA A 14 -2.48 19.97 27.13
CA ALA A 14 -1.29 19.76 27.96
C ALA A 14 -0.91 18.28 28.03
N LEU A 15 -1.86 17.38 28.24
CA LEU A 15 -1.65 15.93 28.21
C LEU A 15 -1.19 15.46 26.82
N GLY A 16 -1.76 16.00 25.74
CA GLY A 16 -1.34 15.70 24.38
C GLY A 16 0.09 16.16 24.09
N SER A 17 0.44 17.38 24.54
CA SER A 17 1.79 17.94 24.39
C SER A 17 2.83 17.17 25.20
N ILE A 18 2.51 16.82 26.45
CA ILE A 18 3.36 15.99 27.30
C ILE A 18 3.52 14.60 26.70
N THR A 19 2.46 14.00 26.15
CA THR A 19 2.55 12.70 25.46
C THR A 19 3.42 12.80 24.21
N CYS A 20 3.27 13.84 23.39
CA CYS A 20 4.14 14.07 22.23
C CYS A 20 5.61 14.30 22.63
N ILE A 21 5.87 15.06 23.68
CA ILE A 21 7.23 15.31 24.17
C ILE A 21 7.81 14.04 24.77
N LEU A 22 7.06 13.30 25.57
CA LEU A 22 7.50 12.03 26.14
C LEU A 22 7.69 10.97 25.05
N SER A 23 6.80 10.88 24.06
CA SER A 23 6.97 10.02 22.90
C SER A 23 8.17 10.44 22.06
N TYR A 24 8.41 11.74 21.86
CA TYR A 24 9.58 12.25 21.15
C TYR A 24 10.88 11.97 21.91
N VAL A 25 10.92 12.21 23.22
CA VAL A 25 12.07 11.95 24.09
C VAL A 25 12.32 10.45 24.24
N PHE A 26 11.27 9.65 24.36
CA PHE A 26 11.33 8.19 24.40
C PHE A 26 11.73 7.62 23.03
N LEU A 27 11.21 8.12 21.92
CA LEU A 27 11.71 7.78 20.59
C LEU A 27 13.19 8.18 20.49
N ARG A 28 13.61 9.39 20.87
CA ARG A 28 15.03 9.79 20.83
C ARG A 28 15.96 8.97 21.73
N ARG A 29 15.50 8.57 22.92
CA ARG A 29 16.31 7.84 23.91
C ARG A 29 16.32 6.33 23.68
N THR A 30 15.16 5.77 23.33
CA THR A 30 14.93 4.32 23.17
C THR A 30 15.15 3.89 21.72
N PHE A 31 14.71 4.71 20.75
CA PHE A 31 15.22 4.71 19.37
C PHE A 31 16.37 5.72 19.26
N LYS A 32 17.51 5.43 19.90
CA LYS A 32 18.75 5.69 19.16
C LYS A 32 18.77 4.60 18.09
N PRO A 33 18.40 4.86 16.83
CA PRO A 33 18.55 3.84 15.82
C PRO A 33 20.03 3.43 15.87
N LYS A 34 20.30 2.16 16.21
CA LYS A 34 21.67 1.64 16.39
C LYS A 34 22.49 1.70 15.09
N TYR A 35 21.88 2.12 13.99
CA TYR A 35 22.46 2.40 12.68
C TYR A 35 21.70 3.64 12.17
N ILE A 36 22.32 4.77 11.82
CA ILE A 36 23.39 4.91 10.84
C ILE A 36 24.34 6.05 11.31
N LYS A 37 25.43 5.73 12.01
CA LYS A 37 26.46 6.75 12.32
C LYS A 37 27.19 7.24 11.06
N ASN A 38 27.09 6.49 9.97
CA ASN A 38 27.73 6.73 8.69
C ASN A 38 26.73 6.82 7.53
N ALA A 39 25.48 7.25 7.78
CA ALA A 39 24.63 7.62 6.64
C ALA A 39 25.35 8.80 6.02
N ARG A 40 25.95 8.59 4.86
CA ARG A 40 26.23 9.70 3.96
C ARG A 40 24.85 10.19 3.58
N LEU A 41 24.24 11.03 4.42
CA LEU A 41 22.86 11.49 4.23
C LEU A 41 22.71 12.21 2.88
N HIS A 42 23.82 12.60 2.26
CA HIS A 42 23.95 12.77 0.83
C HIS A 42 25.40 12.41 0.41
N PRO A 43 25.69 11.29 -0.28
CA PRO A 43 26.83 11.30 -1.17
C PRO A 43 26.48 12.26 -2.31
N ALA A 44 27.46 13.00 -2.81
CA ALA A 44 27.31 13.65 -4.12
C ALA A 44 26.77 12.61 -5.11
N PRO A 45 25.85 12.97 -6.02
CA PRO A 45 25.32 12.03 -7.00
C PRO A 45 26.49 11.33 -7.67
N LEU A 46 26.60 10.01 -7.46
CA LEU A 46 27.55 9.21 -8.21
C LEU A 46 27.19 9.41 -9.67
N ALA A 47 28.17 9.74 -10.51
CA ALA A 47 27.93 10.05 -11.91
C ALA A 47 27.03 8.95 -12.51
N PRO A 48 25.78 9.28 -12.88
CA PRO A 48 24.82 8.27 -13.26
C PRO A 48 25.38 7.50 -14.44
N HIS A 49 25.22 6.17 -14.44
CA HIS A 49 25.56 5.39 -15.63
C HIS A 49 24.69 5.92 -16.79
N PRO A 50 25.29 6.47 -17.86
CA PRO A 50 24.53 7.20 -18.85
C PRO A 50 23.55 6.25 -19.55
N ARG A 51 22.26 6.54 -19.40
CA ARG A 51 21.19 5.96 -20.22
C ARG A 51 20.97 6.84 -21.45
N LYS A 52 20.55 6.25 -22.56
CA LYS A 52 20.08 7.03 -23.71
C LYS A 52 18.85 7.86 -23.27
N PRO A 53 18.81 9.18 -23.48
CA PRO A 53 17.71 10.03 -22.99
C PRO A 53 16.29 9.58 -23.41
N SER A 54 16.17 8.81 -24.50
CA SER A 54 14.89 8.33 -25.05
C SER A 54 14.49 6.91 -24.64
N SER A 55 15.29 6.17 -23.87
CA SER A 55 14.96 4.77 -23.55
C SER A 55 14.02 4.66 -22.34
N ASP A 56 12.99 3.83 -22.46
CA ASP A 56 12.05 3.51 -21.38
C ASP A 56 12.80 2.97 -20.15
N PRO A 57 12.70 3.66 -18.99
CA PRO A 57 13.43 3.26 -17.80
C PRO A 57 12.98 1.93 -17.22
N SER A 58 11.77 1.48 -17.55
CA SER A 58 11.24 0.20 -17.08
C SER A 58 11.74 -1.01 -17.88
N ARG A 59 12.50 -0.83 -18.97
CA ARG A 59 12.84 -1.91 -19.92
C ARG A 59 14.34 -2.08 -20.17
N ASP A 60 15.15 -1.89 -19.15
CA ASP A 60 16.61 -1.95 -19.26
C ASP A 60 17.18 -3.36 -19.09
N ALA A 61 17.20 -4.12 -20.18
CA ALA A 61 17.60 -5.53 -20.15
C ALA A 61 19.00 -5.74 -19.57
N PHE A 62 19.12 -6.74 -18.70
CA PHE A 62 20.34 -7.09 -18.00
C PHE A 62 21.50 -7.43 -18.94
N ARG A 63 22.69 -6.91 -18.61
CA ARG A 63 23.99 -7.26 -19.18
C ARG A 63 25.04 -7.04 -18.10
N PRO A 64 26.05 -7.92 -17.93
CA PRO A 64 27.08 -7.75 -16.89
C PRO A 64 27.72 -6.37 -16.88
N LYS A 65 28.05 -5.83 -18.07
CA LYS A 65 28.64 -4.49 -18.24
C LYS A 65 27.78 -3.31 -17.77
N LYS A 66 26.50 -3.53 -17.44
CA LYS A 66 25.59 -2.51 -16.91
C LYS A 66 25.60 -2.47 -15.38
N LEU A 67 26.19 -3.47 -14.72
CA LEU A 67 26.33 -3.48 -13.28
C LEU A 67 27.26 -2.35 -12.84
N PRO A 68 26.90 -1.60 -11.78
CA PRO A 68 27.80 -0.64 -11.16
C PRO A 68 29.08 -1.34 -10.65
N PRO A 69 30.23 -0.64 -10.60
CA PRO A 69 31.50 -1.21 -10.12
C PRO A 69 31.48 -1.55 -8.63
N SER A 70 30.59 -0.94 -7.85
CA SER A 70 30.36 -1.21 -6.43
C SER A 70 28.86 -1.26 -6.18
N ILE A 71 28.40 -2.28 -5.44
CA ILE A 71 26.98 -2.51 -5.15
C ILE A 71 26.83 -2.68 -3.64
N ASP A 72 25.99 -1.86 -3.01
CA ASP A 72 25.68 -1.98 -1.58
C ASP A 72 24.53 -2.97 -1.34
N TYR A 73 23.53 -2.97 -2.23
CA TYR A 73 22.35 -3.82 -2.10
C TYR A 73 21.93 -4.43 -3.45
N VAL A 74 21.69 -5.74 -3.45
CA VAL A 74 20.99 -6.44 -4.53
C VAL A 74 19.57 -6.72 -4.08
N ILE A 75 18.59 -6.31 -4.89
CA ILE A 75 17.15 -6.44 -4.60
C ILE A 75 16.54 -7.30 -5.70
N ILE A 76 15.89 -8.41 -5.31
CA ILE A 76 15.30 -9.36 -6.25
C ILE A 76 13.81 -9.03 -6.44
N GLY A 77 13.41 -8.84 -7.69
CA GLY A 77 12.08 -8.43 -8.12
C GLY A 77 11.90 -6.90 -8.16
N SER A 78 11.09 -6.42 -9.09
CA SER A 78 10.81 -4.98 -9.29
C SER A 78 9.37 -4.59 -8.94
N GLY A 79 8.72 -5.33 -8.05
CA GLY A 79 7.43 -4.93 -7.49
C GLY A 79 7.53 -3.63 -6.67
N MET A 80 6.38 -3.04 -6.34
CA MET A 80 6.31 -1.76 -5.63
C MET A 80 7.17 -1.73 -4.37
N GLY A 81 7.11 -2.77 -3.53
CA GLY A 81 7.91 -2.83 -2.31
C GLY A 81 9.41 -2.78 -2.56
N SER A 82 9.89 -3.49 -3.60
CA SER A 82 11.30 -3.51 -3.99
C SER A 82 11.75 -2.18 -4.56
N LEU A 83 10.99 -1.59 -5.48
CA LEU A 83 11.32 -0.28 -6.07
C LEU A 83 11.29 0.84 -5.03
N TYR A 84 10.31 0.83 -4.13
CA TYR A 84 10.20 1.78 -3.03
C TYR A 84 11.40 1.65 -2.08
N THR A 85 11.77 0.42 -1.71
CA THR A 85 12.93 0.14 -0.86
C THR A 85 14.23 0.59 -1.52
N ALA A 86 14.43 0.24 -2.79
CA ALA A 86 15.60 0.66 -3.58
C ALA A 86 15.71 2.18 -3.62
N ALA A 87 14.61 2.88 -3.90
CA ALA A 87 14.60 4.34 -3.97
C ALA A 87 14.91 5.01 -2.63
N LEU A 88 14.41 4.48 -1.52
CA LEU A 88 14.76 4.98 -0.18
C LEU A 88 16.24 4.76 0.16
N LEU A 89 16.77 3.57 -0.14
CA LEU A 89 18.20 3.25 0.06
C LEU A 89 19.08 4.15 -0.82
N SER A 90 18.69 4.37 -2.07
CA SER A 90 19.37 5.28 -2.99
C SER A 90 19.34 6.73 -2.50
N LYS A 91 18.22 7.20 -1.93
CA LYS A 91 18.14 8.52 -1.28
C LYS A 91 18.99 8.62 -0.02
N ALA A 92 19.24 7.50 0.66
CA ALA A 92 20.19 7.39 1.77
C ALA A 92 21.65 7.22 1.31
N GLY A 93 21.90 7.21 0.00
CA GLY A 93 23.25 7.21 -0.58
C GLY A 93 23.82 5.86 -0.96
N TYR A 94 23.00 4.80 -0.97
CA TYR A 94 23.44 3.45 -1.31
C TYR A 94 23.24 3.12 -2.80
N VAL A 95 24.18 2.38 -3.37
CA VAL A 95 24.10 1.86 -4.74
C VAL A 95 23.30 0.56 -4.74
N CYS A 96 22.09 0.63 -5.28
CA CYS A 96 21.19 -0.52 -5.36
C CYS A 96 21.11 -1.08 -6.78
N VAL A 97 21.14 -2.41 -6.91
CA VAL A 97 20.81 -3.12 -8.15
C VAL A 97 19.53 -3.92 -7.93
N VAL A 98 18.48 -3.55 -8.66
CA VAL A 98 17.21 -4.28 -8.69
C VAL A 98 17.21 -5.22 -9.89
N LEU A 99 16.94 -6.51 -9.67
CA LEU A 99 16.96 -7.56 -10.70
C LEU A 99 15.54 -8.09 -10.90
N GLU A 100 15.02 -7.97 -12.12
CA GLU A 100 13.68 -8.40 -12.50
C GLU A 100 13.75 -9.49 -13.57
N GLN A 101 13.04 -10.60 -13.34
CA GLN A 101 13.01 -11.71 -14.29
C GLN A 101 12.16 -11.41 -15.53
N HIS A 102 11.11 -10.61 -15.37
CA HIS A 102 10.26 -10.17 -16.48
C HIS A 102 10.99 -9.16 -17.38
N TYR A 103 10.52 -8.94 -18.60
CA TYR A 103 11.16 -7.99 -19.54
C TYR A 103 10.79 -6.52 -19.28
N VAL A 104 9.94 -6.26 -18.29
CA VAL A 104 9.53 -4.92 -17.85
C VAL A 104 9.46 -4.86 -16.32
N ALA A 105 9.88 -3.73 -15.76
CA ALA A 105 9.88 -3.48 -14.32
C ALA A 105 8.51 -2.99 -13.82
N GLY A 106 8.11 -3.43 -12.63
CA GLY A 106 6.88 -2.97 -11.96
C GLY A 106 6.13 -4.02 -11.14
N GLY A 107 6.48 -5.31 -11.25
CA GLY A 107 5.70 -6.39 -10.61
C GLY A 107 4.21 -6.28 -10.97
N CYS A 108 3.28 -6.39 -10.03
CA CYS A 108 1.83 -6.22 -10.32
C CYS A 108 1.40 -4.80 -10.76
N THR A 109 2.34 -3.85 -10.86
CA THR A 109 2.10 -2.48 -11.37
C THR A 109 2.75 -2.24 -12.74
N HIS A 110 2.96 -3.31 -13.50
CA HIS A 110 3.34 -3.19 -14.91
C HIS A 110 2.13 -3.38 -15.82
N SER A 111 2.26 -2.86 -17.04
CA SER A 111 1.30 -3.02 -18.12
C SER A 111 1.93 -3.74 -19.31
N PHE A 112 1.08 -4.31 -20.16
CA PHE A 112 1.46 -4.78 -21.49
C PHE A 112 0.56 -4.17 -22.55
N GLN A 113 1.05 -4.11 -23.77
CA GLN A 113 0.32 -3.57 -24.91
C GLN A 113 -0.08 -4.73 -25.82
N ASP A 114 -1.34 -4.75 -26.23
CA ASP A 114 -1.85 -5.62 -27.29
C ASP A 114 -2.62 -4.77 -28.32
N GLY A 115 -2.04 -4.65 -29.52
CA GLY A 115 -2.49 -3.72 -30.55
C GLY A 115 -2.56 -2.27 -30.05
N ALA A 116 -3.75 -1.68 -30.11
CA ALA A 116 -4.01 -0.30 -29.70
C ALA A 116 -4.33 -0.16 -28.21
N TYR A 117 -4.41 -1.26 -27.46
CA TYR A 117 -4.84 -1.27 -26.06
C TYR A 117 -3.67 -1.56 -25.13
N GLU A 118 -3.69 -0.89 -23.97
CA GLU A 118 -2.77 -1.13 -22.86
C GLU A 118 -3.55 -1.75 -21.70
N PHE A 119 -3.02 -2.83 -21.13
CA PHE A 119 -3.65 -3.60 -20.07
C PHE A 119 -2.73 -3.66 -18.87
N ASP A 120 -3.25 -3.29 -17.70
CA ASP A 120 -2.55 -3.54 -16.44
C ASP A 120 -2.67 -5.00 -16.02
N THR A 121 -1.64 -5.47 -15.33
CA THR A 121 -1.58 -6.85 -14.83
C THR A 121 -2.10 -7.04 -13.41
N GLY A 122 -2.40 -5.96 -12.67
CA GLY A 122 -2.89 -6.12 -11.30
C GLY A 122 -3.31 -4.86 -10.55
N LEU A 123 -2.86 -3.66 -10.92
CA LEU A 123 -3.38 -2.45 -10.29
C LEU A 123 -4.76 -2.12 -10.84
N HIS A 124 -5.78 -2.11 -9.98
CA HIS A 124 -7.15 -1.76 -10.35
C HIS A 124 -7.47 -0.29 -10.04
N TYR A 125 -7.24 0.13 -8.79
CA TYR A 125 -7.38 1.52 -8.31
C TYR A 125 -6.74 1.64 -6.93
N VAL A 126 -6.56 2.87 -6.44
CA VAL A 126 -5.92 3.18 -5.15
C VAL A 126 -6.75 4.22 -4.41
N GLY A 127 -7.02 4.01 -3.12
CA GLY A 127 -7.78 4.95 -2.30
C GLY A 127 -6.90 6.03 -1.67
N ARG A 128 -7.52 7.15 -1.29
CA ARG A 128 -6.95 8.20 -0.42
C ARG A 128 -5.63 8.81 -0.91
N MET A 129 -5.47 9.00 -2.21
CA MET A 129 -4.25 9.61 -2.75
C MET A 129 -4.05 11.06 -2.30
N GLU A 130 -5.10 11.75 -1.85
CA GLU A 130 -4.95 13.08 -1.21
C GLU A 130 -4.07 13.01 0.05
N LYS A 131 -4.09 11.88 0.78
CA LYS A 131 -3.27 11.64 1.96
C LYS A 131 -1.92 11.01 1.61
N TYR A 132 -1.89 10.10 0.64
CA TYR A 132 -0.74 9.23 0.41
C TYR A 132 0.14 9.61 -0.78
N ALA A 133 -0.26 10.58 -1.63
CA ALA A 133 0.55 11.02 -2.77
C ALA A 133 1.96 11.46 -2.38
N ALA A 134 2.10 12.11 -1.21
CA ALA A 134 3.41 12.52 -0.69
C ALA A 134 4.38 11.34 -0.46
N LEU A 135 3.87 10.13 -0.18
CA LEU A 135 4.72 8.93 -0.04
C LEU A 135 5.27 8.46 -1.39
N PHE A 136 4.48 8.55 -2.46
CA PHE A 136 4.95 8.28 -3.82
C PHE A 136 5.95 9.34 -4.31
N ASP A 137 5.67 10.61 -4.01
CA ASP A 137 6.56 11.72 -4.33
C ASP A 137 7.91 11.59 -3.62
N MET A 138 7.93 11.03 -2.40
CA MET A 138 9.17 10.83 -1.64
C MET A 138 10.17 9.94 -2.39
N VAL A 139 9.70 8.91 -3.11
CA VAL A 139 10.54 7.92 -3.81
C VAL A 139 10.69 8.18 -5.30
N SER A 140 10.02 9.18 -5.85
CA SER A 140 10.13 9.57 -7.26
C SER A 140 11.08 10.76 -7.41
N THR A 141 11.93 10.74 -8.44
CA THR A 141 12.85 11.85 -8.76
C THR A 141 12.67 12.20 -10.24
N GLY A 142 12.42 13.48 -10.53
CA GLY A 142 12.03 13.93 -11.88
C GLY A 142 10.51 13.97 -12.03
N SER A 143 9.94 12.94 -12.68
CA SER A 143 8.49 12.90 -12.96
C SER A 143 7.71 12.27 -11.82
N LYS A 144 6.74 12.99 -11.27
CA LYS A 144 5.80 12.47 -10.27
C LYS A 144 4.66 11.71 -10.94
N VAL A 145 4.15 10.69 -10.25
CA VAL A 145 2.92 10.01 -10.66
C VAL A 145 1.75 10.99 -10.51
N LYS A 146 1.03 11.23 -11.61
CA LYS A 146 -0.21 12.01 -11.58
C LYS A 146 -1.38 11.06 -11.37
N TRP A 147 -2.33 11.44 -10.54
CA TRP A 147 -3.47 10.62 -10.19
C TRP A 147 -4.76 11.23 -10.77
N ALA A 148 -5.59 10.42 -11.41
CA ALA A 148 -6.95 10.75 -11.79
C ALA A 148 -7.88 10.30 -10.66
N LYS A 149 -8.71 11.21 -10.15
CA LYS A 149 -9.72 10.88 -9.15
C LYS A 149 -10.91 10.20 -9.82
N MET A 150 -11.46 9.19 -9.17
CA MET A 150 -12.70 8.50 -9.49
C MET A 150 -13.72 8.80 -8.38
N GLY A 151 -15.00 8.83 -8.72
CA GLY A 151 -16.04 9.26 -7.79
C GLY A 151 -16.21 10.77 -7.74
N THR A 152 -16.16 11.41 -8.89
CA THR A 152 -16.32 12.85 -9.12
C THR A 152 -17.70 13.19 -9.66
N GLU A 153 -18.07 14.47 -9.73
CA GLU A 153 -19.35 14.86 -10.33
C GLU A 153 -19.49 14.38 -11.80
N GLU A 154 -18.37 14.34 -12.54
CA GLU A 154 -18.32 13.90 -13.95
C GLU A 154 -18.72 12.43 -14.15
N ASP A 155 -18.46 11.57 -13.16
CA ASP A 155 -18.79 10.14 -13.17
C ASP A 155 -20.04 9.81 -12.32
N GLY A 156 -20.81 10.82 -11.93
CA GLY A 156 -21.98 10.65 -11.05
C GLY A 156 -21.61 10.21 -9.63
N TYR A 157 -20.39 10.52 -9.20
CA TYR A 157 -19.72 10.10 -7.99
C TYR A 157 -19.41 8.59 -7.93
N CYS A 158 -19.58 7.84 -9.01
CA CYS A 158 -19.34 6.39 -9.00
C CYS A 158 -17.83 6.07 -9.08
N TYR A 159 -17.34 5.25 -8.13
CA TYR A 159 -15.96 4.76 -8.17
C TYR A 159 -15.84 3.23 -8.30
N ASP A 160 -16.90 2.48 -8.01
CA ASP A 160 -16.94 1.02 -8.03
C ASP A 160 -18.37 0.53 -8.27
N GLU A 161 -18.52 -0.66 -8.86
CA GLU A 161 -19.81 -1.24 -9.21
C GLU A 161 -19.87 -2.73 -8.88
N ILE A 162 -20.99 -3.18 -8.31
CA ILE A 162 -21.23 -4.60 -8.01
C ILE A 162 -22.51 -5.06 -8.68
N LYS A 163 -22.40 -6.08 -9.54
CA LYS A 163 -23.55 -6.71 -10.18
C LYS A 163 -23.94 -7.99 -9.47
N LEU A 164 -25.19 -8.05 -8.98
CA LEU A 164 -25.76 -9.21 -8.32
C LEU A 164 -26.74 -9.92 -9.27
N GLY A 165 -26.29 -11.04 -9.87
CA GLY A 165 -27.13 -11.81 -10.79
C GLY A 165 -27.57 -11.00 -12.02
N GLU A 166 -28.87 -10.96 -12.28
CA GLU A 166 -29.48 -10.24 -13.41
C GLU A 166 -29.84 -8.79 -13.09
N ASP A 167 -29.64 -8.34 -11.85
CA ASP A 167 -29.96 -6.97 -11.44
C ASP A 167 -29.04 -5.95 -12.12
N GLU A 168 -29.52 -4.70 -12.18
CA GLU A 168 -28.68 -3.56 -12.54
C GLU A 168 -27.49 -3.43 -11.56
N PRO A 169 -26.28 -3.07 -12.05
CA PRO A 169 -25.12 -2.88 -11.20
C PRO A 169 -25.38 -1.85 -10.10
N TRP A 170 -25.10 -2.21 -8.86
CA TRP A 170 -25.08 -1.29 -7.75
C TRP A 170 -23.86 -0.39 -7.84
N LYS A 171 -24.08 0.92 -7.87
CA LYS A 171 -23.02 1.93 -7.98
C LYS A 171 -22.60 2.43 -6.60
N PHE A 172 -21.34 2.23 -6.24
CA PHE A 172 -20.78 2.85 -5.03
C PHE A 172 -20.41 4.30 -5.33
N ARG A 173 -21.20 5.21 -4.76
CA ARG A 173 -20.96 6.65 -4.86
C ARG A 173 -20.02 7.12 -3.75
N ALA A 174 -18.99 7.86 -4.15
CA ALA A 174 -18.03 8.48 -3.26
C ALA A 174 -18.71 9.44 -2.28
N GLY A 175 -18.22 9.44 -1.05
CA GLY A 175 -18.72 10.21 0.07
C GLY A 175 -19.63 9.38 0.98
N GLU A 176 -19.35 9.42 2.27
CA GLU A 176 -20.13 8.72 3.29
C GLU A 176 -21.62 9.07 3.28
N ALA A 177 -21.95 10.34 3.03
CA ALA A 177 -23.33 10.79 2.93
C ALA A 177 -24.05 10.11 1.76
N ASN A 178 -23.39 9.96 0.60
CA ASN A 178 -23.94 9.26 -0.55
C ASN A 178 -24.08 7.77 -0.26
N PHE A 179 -23.04 7.14 0.29
CA PHE A 179 -23.06 5.72 0.67
C PHE A 179 -24.25 5.38 1.59
N ILE A 180 -24.46 6.17 2.64
CA ILE A 180 -25.58 5.96 3.57
C ILE A 180 -26.91 6.26 2.87
N ALA A 181 -27.02 7.40 2.17
CA ALA A 181 -28.27 7.81 1.54
C ALA A 181 -28.76 6.79 0.50
N ASP A 182 -27.85 6.22 -0.30
CA ASP A 182 -28.20 5.24 -1.33
C ASP A 182 -28.70 3.94 -0.72
N LEU A 183 -27.98 3.40 0.27
CA LEU A 183 -28.40 2.18 0.96
C LEU A 183 -29.69 2.38 1.74
N VAL A 184 -29.86 3.50 2.44
CA VAL A 184 -31.10 3.79 3.19
C VAL A 184 -32.29 3.96 2.25
N LYS A 185 -32.08 4.52 1.06
CA LYS A 185 -33.13 4.67 0.05
C LYS A 185 -33.65 3.30 -0.43
N GLU A 186 -32.79 2.32 -0.63
CA GLU A 186 -33.20 0.96 -1.05
C GLU A 186 -33.67 0.10 0.15
N PHE A 187 -33.04 0.27 1.32
CA PHE A 187 -33.27 -0.53 2.52
C PHE A 187 -33.67 0.35 3.72
N PRO A 188 -34.82 1.04 3.69
CA PRO A 188 -35.20 2.02 4.72
C PRO A 188 -35.38 1.39 6.11
N GLU A 189 -35.81 0.13 6.18
CA GLU A 189 -35.98 -0.58 7.45
C GLU A 189 -34.64 -0.85 8.16
N GLU A 190 -33.55 -0.94 7.39
CA GLU A 190 -32.19 -1.26 7.84
C GLU A 190 -31.35 -0.01 8.13
N GLU A 191 -31.94 1.20 8.14
CA GLU A 191 -31.21 2.46 8.30
C GLU A 191 -30.28 2.49 9.52
N GLU A 192 -30.77 2.02 10.66
CA GLU A 192 -29.99 1.97 11.90
C GLU A 192 -28.75 1.06 11.74
N GLY A 193 -28.93 -0.12 11.14
CA GLY A 193 -27.86 -1.08 10.89
C GLY A 193 -26.81 -0.56 9.90
N ILE A 194 -27.26 0.11 8.83
CA ILE A 194 -26.37 0.74 7.83
C ILE A 194 -25.51 1.83 8.49
N ARG A 195 -26.13 2.71 9.28
CA ARG A 195 -25.39 3.78 9.98
C ARG A 195 -24.41 3.21 11.00
N GLU A 196 -24.82 2.17 11.73
CA GLU A 196 -23.96 1.47 12.68
C GLU A 196 -22.78 0.77 11.99
N TYR A 197 -23.00 0.16 10.83
CA TYR A 197 -21.94 -0.43 10.00
C TYR A 197 -20.86 0.60 9.65
N VAL A 198 -21.25 1.75 9.09
CA VAL A 198 -20.31 2.82 8.73
C VAL A 198 -19.56 3.31 9.98
N ARG A 199 -20.25 3.45 11.11
CA ARG A 199 -19.64 3.83 12.40
C ARG A 199 -18.62 2.79 12.87
N LEU A 200 -18.92 1.49 12.73
CA LEU A 200 -18.01 0.41 13.09
C LEU A 200 -16.81 0.34 12.16
N CYS A 201 -16.97 0.56 10.85
CA CYS A 201 -15.84 0.64 9.92
C CYS A 201 -14.85 1.73 10.38
N LYS A 202 -15.35 2.93 10.70
CA LYS A 202 -14.52 4.03 11.25
C LYS A 202 -13.84 3.65 12.57
N ARG A 203 -14.58 3.03 13.49
CA ARG A 203 -14.06 2.60 14.80
C ARG A 203 -12.97 1.55 14.65
N ALA A 204 -13.16 0.57 13.78
CA ALA A 204 -12.17 -0.46 13.48
C ALA A 204 -10.87 0.14 12.93
N ASN A 205 -10.96 1.06 11.97
CA ASN A 205 -9.79 1.77 11.43
C ASN A 205 -9.03 2.57 12.51
N LYS A 206 -9.74 3.32 13.36
CA LYS A 206 -9.11 4.06 14.47
C LYS A 206 -8.40 3.13 15.48
N LYS A 207 -8.94 1.93 15.71
CA LYS A 207 -8.33 0.93 16.59
C LYS A 207 -7.15 0.22 15.92
N ALA A 208 -7.19 0.04 14.60
CA ALA A 208 -6.04 -0.41 13.82
C ALA A 208 -4.86 0.54 13.96
N ASP A 209 -5.08 1.85 13.80
CA ASP A 209 -4.05 2.87 13.98
C ASP A 209 -3.38 2.75 15.36
N LEU A 210 -4.17 2.67 16.44
CA LEU A 210 -3.64 2.52 17.79
C LEU A 210 -2.79 1.26 17.95
N TYR A 211 -3.25 0.13 17.41
CA TYR A 211 -2.50 -1.13 17.43
C TYR A 211 -1.16 -1.03 16.68
N PHE A 212 -1.17 -0.45 15.47
CA PHE A 212 0.03 -0.33 14.65
C PHE A 212 1.02 0.69 15.20
N TYR A 213 0.57 1.83 15.75
CA TYR A 213 1.44 2.73 16.51
C TYR A 213 2.04 2.05 17.74
N GLY A 214 1.30 1.12 18.34
CA GLY A 214 1.78 0.23 19.39
C GLY A 214 3.07 -0.51 19.04
N LYS A 215 3.27 -0.87 17.77
CA LYS A 215 4.47 -1.58 17.27
C LYS A 215 5.75 -0.73 17.28
N LEU A 216 5.62 0.58 17.47
CA LEU A 216 6.77 1.48 17.64
C LEU A 216 7.32 1.48 19.07
N PHE A 217 6.62 0.87 20.04
CA PHE A 217 7.08 0.81 21.42
C PHE A 217 7.86 -0.48 21.71
N PRO A 218 8.74 -0.49 22.73
CA PRO A 218 9.38 -1.70 23.23
C PRO A 218 8.36 -2.78 23.61
N ARG A 219 8.77 -4.04 23.43
CA ARG A 219 7.92 -5.22 23.62
C ARG A 219 7.10 -5.21 24.93
N PRO A 220 7.64 -4.84 26.11
CA PRO A 220 6.83 -4.84 27.34
C PRO A 220 5.64 -3.87 27.29
N LEU A 221 5.86 -2.66 26.77
CA LEU A 221 4.81 -1.66 26.61
C LEU A 221 3.81 -2.08 25.53
N GLN A 222 4.30 -2.60 24.41
CA GLN A 222 3.44 -3.15 23.36
C GLN A 222 2.53 -4.27 23.89
N SER A 223 3.07 -5.21 24.67
CA SER A 223 2.29 -6.29 25.30
C SER A 223 1.22 -5.76 26.25
N PHE A 224 1.54 -4.73 27.04
CA PHE A 224 0.57 -4.05 27.90
C PHE A 224 -0.57 -3.41 27.09
N LEU A 225 -0.22 -2.62 26.05
CA LEU A 225 -1.20 -1.99 25.15
C LEU A 225 -2.09 -3.06 24.49
N ASN A 226 -1.50 -4.16 24.05
CA ASN A 226 -2.23 -5.27 23.45
C ASN A 226 -3.21 -5.92 24.43
N ARG A 227 -2.80 -6.14 25.68
CA ARG A 227 -3.63 -6.80 26.69
C ARG A 227 -4.82 -5.95 27.13
N PHE A 228 -4.64 -4.64 27.27
CA PHE A 228 -5.63 -3.78 27.92
C PHE A 228 -6.31 -2.75 27.03
N LEU A 229 -5.66 -2.30 25.94
CA LEU A 229 -6.17 -1.20 25.10
C LEU A 229 -6.60 -1.65 23.69
N ASN A 230 -6.07 -2.76 23.20
CA ASN A 230 -6.36 -3.26 21.85
C ASN A 230 -7.41 -4.37 21.81
N THR A 231 -8.20 -4.55 22.88
CA THR A 231 -9.27 -5.57 22.93
C THR A 231 -10.26 -5.42 21.77
N GLU A 232 -10.64 -4.20 21.42
CA GLU A 232 -11.54 -3.96 20.29
C GLU A 232 -10.89 -4.25 18.93
N TYR A 233 -9.60 -3.94 18.80
CA TYR A 233 -8.85 -4.34 17.60
C TYR A 233 -8.91 -5.86 17.44
N PHE A 234 -8.62 -6.63 18.49
CA PHE A 234 -8.68 -8.09 18.45
C PHE A 234 -10.10 -8.61 18.22
N LYS A 235 -11.14 -7.94 18.76
CA LYS A 235 -12.54 -8.26 18.44
C LYS A 235 -12.77 -8.16 16.93
N TYR A 236 -12.49 -7.00 16.32
CA TYR A 236 -12.71 -6.81 14.88
C TYR A 236 -11.80 -7.69 14.02
N ALA A 237 -10.58 -7.96 14.48
CA ALA A 237 -9.64 -8.84 13.79
C ALA A 237 -10.14 -10.29 13.76
N ASN A 238 -10.74 -10.76 14.85
CA ASN A 238 -11.15 -12.16 15.04
C ASN A 238 -12.64 -12.44 14.76
N THR A 239 -13.45 -11.42 14.44
CA THR A 239 -14.82 -11.62 13.95
C THR A 239 -14.81 -11.61 12.44
N THR A 240 -15.52 -12.58 11.84
CA THR A 240 -15.64 -12.65 10.39
C THR A 240 -16.41 -11.43 9.87
N THR A 241 -16.12 -11.01 8.64
CA THR A 241 -16.89 -9.94 7.98
C THR A 241 -18.36 -10.31 7.91
N TRP A 242 -18.66 -11.57 7.57
CA TRP A 242 -20.02 -12.08 7.49
C TRP A 242 -20.78 -11.97 8.81
N ASP A 243 -20.20 -12.44 9.92
CA ASP A 243 -20.86 -12.43 11.22
C ASP A 243 -21.05 -11.00 11.72
N MET A 244 -20.04 -10.14 11.55
CA MET A 244 -20.16 -8.75 11.97
C MET A 244 -21.27 -8.05 11.20
N VAL A 245 -21.28 -8.11 9.86
CA VAL A 245 -22.32 -7.46 9.05
C VAL A 245 -23.70 -8.03 9.37
N THR A 246 -23.83 -9.36 9.46
CA THR A 246 -25.11 -10.01 9.80
C THR A 246 -25.64 -9.55 11.16
N SER A 247 -24.77 -9.38 12.16
CA SER A 247 -25.17 -8.94 13.51
C SER A 247 -25.73 -7.52 13.59
N LEU A 248 -25.52 -6.71 12.55
CA LEU A 248 -26.00 -5.32 12.48
C LEU A 248 -27.37 -5.19 11.81
N MET A 249 -27.84 -6.24 11.16
CA MET A 249 -29.04 -6.21 10.35
C MET A 249 -30.26 -6.64 11.18
N LYS A 250 -31.40 -6.01 10.92
CA LYS A 250 -32.67 -6.37 11.56
C LYS A 250 -33.23 -7.66 10.98
N SER A 251 -33.15 -7.83 9.66
CA SER A 251 -33.80 -8.93 8.94
C SER A 251 -32.88 -9.62 7.92
N PRO A 252 -31.72 -10.18 8.34
CA PRO A 252 -30.68 -10.71 7.44
C PRO A 252 -31.14 -11.88 6.56
N GLU A 253 -32.16 -12.62 6.98
CA GLU A 253 -32.67 -13.80 6.26
C GLU A 253 -33.74 -13.48 5.21
N THR A 254 -34.17 -12.23 5.11
CA THR A 254 -35.08 -11.79 4.04
C THR A 254 -34.34 -11.65 2.71
N THR A 255 -35.07 -11.60 1.59
CA THR A 255 -34.45 -11.33 0.28
C THR A 255 -33.72 -9.98 0.28
N GLN A 256 -34.32 -8.94 0.87
CA GLN A 256 -33.71 -7.62 0.99
C GLN A 256 -32.49 -7.64 1.93
N GLY A 257 -32.57 -8.37 3.05
CA GLY A 257 -31.45 -8.54 3.97
C GLY A 257 -30.26 -9.26 3.32
N ARG A 258 -30.50 -10.36 2.60
CA ARG A 258 -29.44 -11.05 1.86
C ARG A 258 -28.78 -10.14 0.82
N ARG A 259 -29.57 -9.32 0.13
CA ARG A 259 -29.08 -8.34 -0.85
C ARG A 259 -28.21 -7.28 -0.19
N LEU A 260 -28.69 -6.62 0.86
CA LEU A 260 -27.92 -5.61 1.60
C LEU A 260 -26.60 -6.20 2.13
N ARG A 261 -26.62 -7.41 2.70
CA ARG A 261 -25.39 -8.08 3.17
C ARG A 261 -24.41 -8.35 2.01
N ALA A 262 -24.91 -8.79 0.86
CA ALA A 262 -24.08 -9.00 -0.33
C ALA A 262 -23.42 -7.69 -0.80
N LEU A 263 -24.15 -6.57 -0.78
CA LEU A 263 -23.60 -5.25 -1.12
C LEU A 263 -22.56 -4.78 -0.10
N LEU A 264 -22.85 -4.86 1.20
CA LEU A 264 -21.94 -4.43 2.28
C LEU A 264 -20.67 -5.27 2.38
N CYS A 265 -20.72 -6.53 1.94
CA CYS A 265 -19.56 -7.43 1.89
C CYS A 265 -18.92 -7.49 0.49
N GLY A 266 -19.50 -6.83 -0.51
CA GLY A 266 -19.21 -7.11 -1.92
C GLY A 266 -17.79 -6.72 -2.36
N GLN A 267 -17.13 -5.83 -1.61
CA GLN A 267 -15.73 -5.45 -1.84
C GLN A 267 -14.71 -6.51 -1.39
N PHE A 268 -15.15 -7.72 -1.03
CA PHE A 268 -14.24 -8.80 -0.61
C PHE A 268 -13.21 -9.20 -1.67
N GLY A 269 -13.48 -8.91 -2.94
CA GLY A 269 -12.53 -9.08 -4.04
C GLY A 269 -11.21 -8.33 -3.82
N ASP A 270 -11.21 -7.20 -3.10
CA ASP A 270 -10.01 -6.40 -2.85
C ASP A 270 -9.02 -7.06 -1.88
N TYR A 271 -9.46 -8.04 -1.08
CA TYR A 271 -8.61 -8.77 -0.13
C TYR A 271 -8.62 -10.29 -0.29
N GLY A 272 -9.35 -10.82 -1.28
CA GLY A 272 -9.19 -12.19 -1.78
C GLY A 272 -9.70 -13.31 -0.87
N LEU A 273 -10.47 -13.00 0.17
CA LEU A 273 -11.11 -14.00 1.04
C LEU A 273 -12.62 -13.80 1.03
N LYS A 274 -13.39 -14.89 1.12
CA LYS A 274 -14.84 -14.79 1.26
C LYS A 274 -15.22 -14.10 2.58
N PRO A 275 -16.37 -13.42 2.66
CA PRO A 275 -16.81 -12.74 3.89
C PRO A 275 -16.81 -13.62 5.14
N GLU A 276 -17.11 -14.91 5.00
CA GLU A 276 -17.15 -15.93 6.07
C GLU A 276 -15.75 -16.29 6.60
N ASP A 277 -14.71 -16.12 5.78
CA ASP A 277 -13.32 -16.43 6.14
C ASP A 277 -12.51 -15.18 6.47
N SER A 278 -12.98 -14.01 6.02
CA SER A 278 -12.26 -12.75 6.14
C SER A 278 -12.51 -12.04 7.46
N SER A 279 -11.49 -11.31 7.93
CA SER A 279 -11.60 -10.47 9.11
C SER A 279 -12.41 -9.20 8.83
N PHE A 280 -13.38 -8.86 9.69
CA PHE A 280 -14.11 -7.60 9.60
C PHE A 280 -13.18 -6.38 9.63
N LEU A 281 -12.03 -6.47 10.31
CA LEU A 281 -11.04 -5.40 10.34
C LEU A 281 -10.52 -5.06 8.94
N ILE A 282 -10.32 -6.06 8.08
CA ILE A 282 -9.85 -5.86 6.70
C ILE A 282 -10.96 -5.25 5.85
N GLN A 283 -12.20 -5.76 5.94
CA GLN A 283 -13.36 -5.16 5.29
C GLN A 283 -13.51 -3.67 5.65
N ALA A 284 -13.48 -3.36 6.95
CA ALA A 284 -13.56 -2.00 7.44
C ALA A 284 -12.44 -1.12 6.87
N GLY A 285 -11.22 -1.68 6.74
CA GLY A 285 -10.09 -1.02 6.12
C GLY A 285 -10.35 -0.63 4.66
N ILE A 286 -10.87 -1.57 3.86
CA ILE A 286 -11.20 -1.33 2.43
C ILE A 286 -12.31 -0.30 2.28
N VAL A 287 -13.40 -0.42 3.03
CA VAL A 287 -14.52 0.54 3.00
C VAL A 287 -14.02 1.95 3.33
N ALA A 288 -13.19 2.10 4.37
CA ALA A 288 -12.60 3.39 4.71
C ALA A 288 -11.54 3.86 3.71
N HIS A 289 -10.92 2.96 2.97
CA HIS A 289 -9.94 3.29 1.93
C HIS A 289 -10.61 3.92 0.72
N TYR A 290 -11.81 3.48 0.35
CA TYR A 290 -12.52 3.94 -0.84
C TYR A 290 -13.75 4.82 -0.57
N MET A 291 -14.07 5.10 0.71
CA MET A 291 -15.23 5.90 1.10
C MET A 291 -15.39 7.21 0.32
N ASP A 292 -14.29 7.92 0.06
CA ASP A 292 -14.28 9.22 -0.64
C ASP A 292 -13.91 9.11 -2.12
N GLY A 293 -14.09 7.91 -2.69
CA GLY A 293 -13.72 7.56 -4.04
C GLY A 293 -12.34 6.89 -4.13
N ALA A 294 -11.89 6.72 -5.36
CA ALA A 294 -10.64 6.04 -5.69
C ALA A 294 -9.78 6.90 -6.63
N PHE A 295 -8.59 6.38 -6.95
CA PHE A 295 -7.64 7.04 -7.83
C PHE A 295 -6.98 6.03 -8.74
N TYR A 296 -6.65 6.49 -9.94
CA TYR A 296 -5.92 5.70 -10.92
C TYR A 296 -4.76 6.53 -11.50
N PRO A 297 -3.55 5.95 -11.67
CA PRO A 297 -2.41 6.68 -12.22
C PRO A 297 -2.67 7.09 -13.67
N LYS A 298 -2.53 8.39 -13.97
CA LYS A 298 -2.66 8.90 -15.34
C LYS A 298 -1.54 8.31 -16.20
N GLY A 299 -1.92 7.58 -17.26
CA GLY A 299 -1.00 6.87 -18.14
C GLY A 299 -0.66 5.44 -17.70
N GLY A 300 -1.49 4.83 -16.84
CA GLY A 300 -1.40 3.40 -16.48
C GLY A 300 -0.50 3.10 -15.29
N SER A 301 -0.60 1.88 -14.76
CA SER A 301 0.16 1.47 -13.56
C SER A 301 1.68 1.52 -13.77
N GLN A 302 2.12 1.29 -15.01
CA GLN A 302 3.52 1.40 -15.44
C GLN A 302 4.13 2.77 -15.18
N GLY A 303 3.30 3.83 -15.09
CA GLY A 303 3.74 5.16 -14.70
C GLY A 303 4.43 5.20 -13.34
N ILE A 304 4.11 4.28 -12.42
CA ILE A 304 4.70 4.25 -11.09
C ILE A 304 6.16 3.80 -11.14
N SER A 305 6.48 2.69 -11.79
CA SER A 305 7.88 2.26 -11.90
C SER A 305 8.70 3.23 -12.75
N LYS A 306 8.12 3.81 -13.80
CA LYS A 306 8.76 4.88 -14.61
C LYS A 306 9.12 6.12 -13.77
N ALA A 307 8.33 6.45 -12.74
CA ALA A 307 8.61 7.55 -11.82
C ALA A 307 9.69 7.21 -10.76
N ILE A 308 9.78 5.96 -10.33
CA ILE A 308 10.67 5.52 -9.24
C ILE A 308 12.06 5.13 -9.74
N VAL A 309 12.17 4.41 -10.86
CA VAL A 309 13.45 3.91 -11.42
C VAL A 309 14.52 5.01 -11.53
N PRO A 310 14.21 6.24 -12.01
CA PRO A 310 15.21 7.32 -12.08
C PRO A 310 15.84 7.68 -10.73
N THR A 311 15.12 7.53 -9.61
CA THR A 311 15.67 7.75 -8.26
C THR A 311 16.81 6.78 -7.96
N VAL A 312 16.65 5.50 -8.32
CA VAL A 312 17.66 4.47 -8.09
C VAL A 312 18.91 4.76 -8.93
N GLU A 313 18.69 5.18 -10.18
CA GLU A 313 19.77 5.44 -11.14
C GLU A 313 20.55 6.72 -10.84
N ALA A 314 19.88 7.75 -10.30
CA ALA A 314 20.52 8.99 -9.87
C ALA A 314 21.53 8.76 -8.73
N ALA A 315 21.39 7.68 -7.96
CA ALA A 315 22.35 7.27 -6.93
C ALA A 315 23.46 6.33 -7.46
N GLY A 316 23.56 6.14 -8.79
CA GLY A 316 24.49 5.20 -9.42
C GLY A 316 24.03 3.74 -9.44
N GLY A 317 22.82 3.46 -8.91
CA GLY A 317 22.18 2.15 -8.96
C GLY A 317 21.59 1.82 -10.34
N ARG A 318 20.97 0.64 -10.46
CA ARG A 318 20.31 0.18 -11.70
C ARG A 318 19.10 -0.69 -11.42
N VAL A 319 18.10 -0.59 -12.29
CA VAL A 319 17.00 -1.56 -12.36
C VAL A 319 17.16 -2.34 -13.68
N LEU A 320 17.43 -3.64 -13.59
CA LEU A 320 17.75 -4.49 -14.72
C LEU A 320 16.71 -5.59 -14.88
N VAL A 321 16.07 -5.60 -16.04
CA VAL A 321 15.01 -6.57 -16.41
C VAL A 321 15.57 -7.75 -17.19
N ALA A 322 14.75 -8.77 -17.43
CA ALA A 322 15.13 -10.00 -18.10
C ALA A 322 16.35 -10.68 -17.42
N CYS A 323 16.33 -10.72 -16.09
CA CYS A 323 17.36 -11.27 -15.23
C CYS A 323 16.73 -12.11 -14.11
N ARG A 324 16.91 -13.42 -14.18
CA ARG A 324 16.36 -14.34 -13.19
C ARG A 324 17.41 -14.64 -12.13
N ALA A 325 17.07 -14.36 -10.87
CA ALA A 325 17.83 -14.86 -9.74
C ALA A 325 17.67 -16.39 -9.62
N LYS A 326 18.79 -17.10 -9.46
CA LYS A 326 18.87 -18.57 -9.34
C LYS A 326 19.21 -19.03 -7.95
N GLY A 327 19.94 -18.21 -7.19
CA GLY A 327 20.31 -18.52 -5.83
C GLY A 327 20.87 -17.31 -5.10
N ILE A 328 20.80 -17.33 -3.78
CA ILE A 328 21.49 -16.37 -2.92
C ILE A 328 22.81 -17.01 -2.53
N VAL A 329 23.92 -16.34 -2.82
CA VAL A 329 25.26 -16.78 -2.44
C VAL A 329 25.48 -16.39 -0.99
N VAL A 330 25.91 -17.35 -0.17
CA VAL A 330 26.21 -17.14 1.25
C VAL A 330 27.68 -17.45 1.55
N ASP A 331 28.27 -16.70 2.48
CA ASP A 331 29.61 -17.01 2.99
C ASP A 331 29.57 -18.15 4.04
N GLY A 332 30.74 -18.58 4.53
CA GLY A 332 30.85 -19.65 5.52
C GLY A 332 30.15 -19.39 6.86
N SER A 333 29.73 -18.14 7.12
CA SER A 333 28.93 -17.78 8.31
C SER A 333 27.41 -17.79 8.05
N GLY A 334 26.99 -18.08 6.82
CA GLY A 334 25.59 -18.05 6.41
C GLY A 334 25.08 -16.65 6.04
N ARG A 335 25.96 -15.65 5.93
CA ARG A 335 25.57 -14.29 5.52
C ARG A 335 25.49 -14.20 3.99
N ALA A 336 24.43 -13.59 3.47
CA ALA A 336 24.29 -13.33 2.04
C ALA A 336 25.39 -12.36 1.54
N VAL A 337 26.07 -12.74 0.47
CA VAL A 337 27.18 -11.98 -0.14
C VAL A 337 27.03 -11.78 -1.66
N GLY A 338 26.03 -12.39 -2.29
CA GLY A 338 25.79 -12.27 -3.73
C GLY A 338 24.50 -12.94 -4.17
N VAL A 339 24.22 -12.86 -5.47
CA VAL A 339 23.06 -13.50 -6.10
C VAL A 339 23.50 -14.07 -7.43
N ASP A 340 23.39 -15.39 -7.59
CA ASP A 340 23.59 -16.06 -8.86
C ASP A 340 22.43 -15.71 -9.79
N VAL A 341 22.72 -15.20 -10.98
CA VAL A 341 21.71 -14.77 -11.95
C VAL A 341 21.94 -15.31 -13.36
N VAL A 342 20.87 -15.35 -14.14
CA VAL A 342 20.93 -15.68 -15.58
C VAL A 342 20.07 -14.70 -16.37
N ALA A 343 20.53 -14.33 -17.57
CA ALA A 343 19.73 -13.53 -18.48
C ALA A 343 18.52 -14.33 -18.97
N VAL A 344 17.43 -13.64 -19.29
CA VAL A 344 16.17 -14.24 -19.73
C VAL A 344 15.85 -13.77 -21.15
N ASP A 345 15.40 -14.67 -22.02
CA ASP A 345 14.92 -14.31 -23.36
C ASP A 345 13.46 -13.80 -23.34
N LYS A 346 12.95 -13.36 -24.49
CA LYS A 346 11.57 -12.85 -24.59
C LYS A 346 10.50 -13.91 -24.28
N SER A 347 10.83 -15.19 -24.38
CA SER A 347 9.92 -16.30 -24.04
C SER A 347 9.99 -16.68 -22.56
N GLY A 348 10.79 -15.98 -21.76
CA GLY A 348 10.96 -16.26 -20.34
C GLY A 348 11.97 -17.37 -20.04
N ARG A 349 12.69 -17.89 -21.03
CA ARG A 349 13.68 -18.97 -20.86
C ARG A 349 15.05 -18.41 -20.50
N ASP A 350 15.80 -19.18 -19.71
CA ASP A 350 17.16 -18.82 -19.35
C ASP A 350 18.05 -18.78 -20.60
N LYS A 351 18.95 -17.80 -20.64
CA LYS A 351 19.87 -17.57 -21.73
C LYS A 351 21.28 -17.39 -21.19
N GLY A 352 22.16 -18.32 -21.57
CA GLY A 352 23.58 -18.28 -21.22
C GLY A 352 23.88 -18.91 -19.86
N GLU A 353 25.07 -18.63 -19.36
CA GLU A 353 25.57 -19.19 -18.11
C GLU A 353 25.15 -18.36 -16.90
N ILE A 354 25.22 -18.99 -15.73
CA ILE A 354 25.02 -18.31 -14.44
C ILE A 354 26.16 -17.32 -14.24
N ILE A 355 25.80 -16.07 -13.95
CA ILE A 355 26.71 -15.00 -13.57
C ILE A 355 26.63 -14.87 -12.05
N ARG A 356 27.79 -14.91 -11.40
CA ARG A 356 27.94 -14.83 -9.94
C ARG A 356 28.17 -13.41 -9.46
#